data_AF-A0A353LYY3-F1
#
_entry.id   AF-A0A353LYY3-F1
#
_cell.length_a   1.000
_cell.length_b   1.000
_cell.length_c   1.000
_cell.angle_alpha   90.00
_cell.angle_beta   90.00
_cell.angle_gamma   90.00
#
_symmetry.space_group_name_H-M   'P 1'
#
loop_
_entity.id
_entity.type
_entity.pdbx_description
1 polymer ?
#
loop_
_entity_poly.entity_id
_entity_poly.type
_entity_poly.pdbx_seq_one_letter_code
_entity_poly.pdbx_strand_id
1 'polypeptide(L)' 'MGKTILLNDGWEFAKSALDVAEPTSLGFAPVDLPHDWLIYDTTNLYENSIGWYRRYLDYSSSAHIFLQFEGVY' A
#
# COMPACT_ATOMS: atom_id res chain seq x y z
N MET A 1 -24.62 14.25 2.93
CA MET A 1 -24.04 13.08 3.64
C MET A 1 -22.70 12.78 2.98
N GLY A 2 -21.64 12.48 3.75
CA GLY A 2 -20.34 12.11 3.17
C GLY A 2 -20.43 10.76 2.45
N LYS A 3 -19.60 10.55 1.42
CA LYS A 3 -19.47 9.27 0.71
C LYS A 3 -18.24 8.55 1.23
N THR A 4 -18.41 7.31 1.71
CA THR A 4 -17.32 6.40 2.05
C THR A 4 -17.20 5.35 0.96
N ILE A 5 -15.97 5.07 0.52
CA ILE A 5 -15.67 4.07 -0.51
C ILE A 5 -14.62 3.13 0.06
N LEU A 6 -14.83 1.82 -0.08
CA LEU A 6 -13.81 0.82 0.28
C LEU A 6 -12.69 0.87 -0.77
N LEU A 7 -11.45 0.99 -0.31
CA LEU A 7 -10.27 1.10 -1.18
C LEU A 7 -9.38 -0.12 -0.97
N ASN A 8 -9.92 -1.33 -1.10
CA ASN A 8 -9.12 -2.56 -0.92
C ASN A 8 -8.55 -3.11 -2.22
N ASP A 9 -9.22 -2.87 -3.35
CA ASP A 9 -8.80 -3.35 -4.66
C ASP A 9 -7.82 -2.38 -5.33
N GLY A 10 -7.17 -2.80 -6.43
CA GLY A 10 -6.39 -1.94 -7.33
C GLY A 10 -5.21 -1.23 -6.67
N TRP A 11 -4.61 -1.90 -5.69
CA TRP A 11 -3.32 -1.51 -5.13
C TRP A 11 -2.20 -2.24 -5.87
N GLU A 12 -1.03 -1.62 -5.83
CA GLU A 12 0.21 -2.24 -6.25
C GLU A 12 1.22 -2.16 -5.11
N PHE A 13 2.08 -3.17 -5.03
CA PHE A 13 3.10 -3.30 -4.01
C PHE A 13 4.50 -3.43 -4.64
N ALA A 14 5.48 -2.82 -3.99
CA ALA A 14 6.89 -3.07 -4.25
C ALA A 14 7.66 -3.17 -2.92
N LYS A 15 8.66 -4.03 -2.87
CA LYS A 15 9.58 -4.17 -1.73
C LYS A 15 10.93 -3.58 -2.08
N SER A 16 11.57 -2.90 -1.13
CA SER A 16 12.94 -2.40 -1.28
C SER A 16 13.78 -2.60 -0.03
N ALA A 17 15.09 -2.43 -0.17
CA ALA A 17 16.01 -2.29 0.96
C ALA A 17 15.79 -0.95 1.70
N LEU A 18 16.35 -0.86 2.91
CA LEU A 18 16.16 0.28 3.83
C LEU A 18 16.86 1.58 3.36
N ASP A 19 17.81 1.49 2.45
CA ASP A 19 18.57 2.62 1.89
C ASP A 19 17.87 3.28 0.68
N VAL A 20 16.76 2.71 0.21
CA VAL A 20 15.97 3.27 -0.88
C VAL A 20 15.07 4.39 -0.36
N ALA A 21 15.37 5.62 -0.79
CA ALA A 21 14.62 6.80 -0.38
C ALA A 21 13.33 7.02 -1.19
N GLU A 22 13.29 6.58 -2.45
CA GLU A 22 12.20 6.89 -3.38
C GLU A 22 11.73 5.65 -4.15
N PRO A 23 10.41 5.48 -4.38
CA PRO A 23 9.86 4.29 -5.03
C PRO A 23 9.91 4.32 -6.56
N THR A 24 10.37 5.42 -7.18
CA THR A 24 10.20 5.70 -8.62
C THR A 24 10.78 4.61 -9.54
N SER A 25 11.86 3.95 -9.14
CA SER A 25 12.51 2.88 -9.92
C SER A 25 12.05 1.47 -9.54
N LEU A 26 11.12 1.33 -8.59
CA LEU A 26 10.67 0.03 -8.11
C LEU A 26 9.68 -0.63 -9.07
N GLY A 27 9.79 -1.95 -9.20
CA GLY A 27 8.82 -2.77 -9.92
C GLY A 27 7.61 -3.03 -9.04
N PHE A 28 6.51 -2.33 -9.33
CA PHE A 28 5.23 -2.50 -8.64
C PHE A 28 4.44 -3.68 -9.26
N ALA A 29 3.86 -4.52 -8.39
CA ALA A 29 3.02 -5.64 -8.77
C ALA A 29 1.63 -5.52 -8.13
N PRO A 30 0.54 -5.92 -8.81
CA PRO A 30 -0.81 -5.81 -8.26
C PRO A 30 -0.99 -6.66 -7.00
N VAL A 31 -1.70 -6.12 -6.01
CA VAL A 31 -2.08 -6.80 -4.76
C VAL A 31 -3.49 -6.42 -4.32
N ASP A 32 -4.15 -7.31 -3.59
CA ASP A 32 -5.42 -7.04 -2.92
C ASP A 32 -5.17 -6.77 -1.42
N LEU A 33 -5.88 -5.80 -0.83
CA LEU A 33 -5.86 -5.58 0.61
C LEU A 33 -6.96 -6.37 1.34
N PRO A 34 -6.71 -6.89 2.56
CA PRO A 34 -5.48 -6.76 3.36
C PRO A 34 -4.31 -7.56 2.80
N HIS A 35 -3.11 -6.98 2.85
CA HIS A 35 -1.89 -7.60 2.33
C HIS A 35 -0.77 -7.57 3.39
N ASP A 36 -0.10 -8.71 3.55
CA ASP A 36 1.10 -8.88 4.35
C ASP A 36 2.14 -9.56 3.46
N TRP A 37 3.27 -8.89 3.20
CA TRP A 37 4.30 -9.44 2.31
C TRP A 37 5.23 -10.44 3.02
N LEU A 38 5.28 -10.43 4.36
CA LEU A 38 6.12 -11.31 5.15
C LEU A 38 5.50 -12.69 5.32
N ILE A 39 4.17 -12.82 5.19
CA ILE A 39 3.45 -14.09 5.36
C ILE A 39 3.88 -15.18 4.37
N TYR A 40 4.47 -14.81 3.23
CA TYR A 40 4.93 -15.78 2.23
C TYR A 40 6.20 -16.53 2.67
N ASP A 41 7.05 -15.93 3.50
CA ASP A 41 8.22 -16.57 4.09
C ASP A 41 8.01 -16.79 5.59
N THR A 42 7.27 -17.86 5.90
CA THR A 42 6.98 -18.25 7.29
C THR A 42 8.22 -18.60 8.10
N THR A 43 9.40 -18.73 7.47
CA THR A 43 10.68 -18.99 8.15
C THR A 43 11.45 -17.72 8.48
N ASN A 44 11.05 -16.57 7.91
CA ASN A 44 11.71 -15.27 8.07
C ASN A 44 10.68 -14.12 8.18
N LEU A 45 9.76 -14.24 9.13
CA LEU A 45 8.67 -13.27 9.38
C LEU A 45 9.11 -11.89 9.90
N TYR A 46 10.41 -11.59 9.94
CA TYR A 46 10.97 -10.36 10.51
C TYR A 46 12.03 -9.71 9.60
N GLU A 47 11.83 -9.80 8.29
CA GLU A 47 12.73 -9.17 7.35
C GLU A 47 12.65 -7.63 7.44
N ASN A 48 13.77 -7.00 7.77
CA ASN A 48 13.89 -5.54 7.78
C ASN A 48 13.95 -5.02 6.34
N SER A 49 12.81 -4.51 5.85
CA SER A 49 12.66 -3.97 4.50
C SER A 49 11.63 -2.83 4.48
N ILE A 50 11.51 -2.14 3.35
CA ILE A 50 10.47 -1.14 3.14
C ILE A 50 9.42 -1.71 2.18
N GLY A 51 8.16 -1.67 2.59
CA GLY A 51 7.00 -2.00 1.77
C GLY A 51 6.34 -0.73 1.20
N TRP A 52 6.26 -0.62 -0.11
CA TRP A 52 5.66 0.52 -0.81
C TRP A 52 4.31 0.12 -1.40
N TYR A 53 3.26 0.88 -1.07
CA TYR A 53 1.92 0.69 -1.62
C TYR A 53 1.53 1.87 -2.51
N ARG A 54 1.00 1.59 -3.71
CA ARG A 54 0.58 2.60 -4.68
C ARG A 54 -0.85 2.32 -5.17
N ARG A 55 -1.66 3.38 -5.27
CA ARG A 55 -2.99 3.35 -5.88
C ARG A 55 -3.29 4.71 -6.52
N TYR A 56 -3.90 4.68 -7.70
CA TYR A 56 -4.38 5.87 -8.39
C TYR A 56 -5.87 6.07 -8.09
N LEU A 57 -6.25 7.29 -7.73
CA LEU A 57 -7.62 7.66 -7.38
C LEU A 57 -8.07 8.82 -8.26
N ASP A 58 -9.12 8.61 -9.03
CA ASP A 58 -9.85 9.71 -9.65
C ASP A 58 -10.76 10.35 -8.60
N TYR A 59 -10.58 11.64 -8.34
CA TYR A 59 -11.42 12.38 -7.41
C TYR A 59 -11.95 13.67 -8.04
N SER A 60 -13.22 13.97 -7.76
CA SER A 60 -13.80 15.30 -8.03
C SER A 60 -13.53 16.22 -6.85
N SER A 61 -13.42 17.53 -7.08
CA SER A 61 -13.14 18.53 -6.05
C SER A 61 -14.23 18.60 -4.96
N SER A 62 -14.15 17.75 -3.95
CA SER A 62 -14.85 17.94 -2.67
C SER A 62 -14.02 18.83 -1.75
N ALA A 63 -14.66 19.53 -0.82
CA ALA A 63 -13.97 20.44 0.09
C ALA A 63 -12.97 19.71 1.02
N HIS A 64 -13.25 18.44 1.37
CA HIS A 64 -12.39 17.61 2.21
C HIS A 64 -12.44 16.14 1.75
N ILE A 65 -11.30 15.46 1.82
CA ILE A 65 -11.11 14.04 1.52
C ILE A 65 -10.26 13.45 2.64
N PHE A 66 -10.62 12.25 3.09
CA PHE A 66 -9.90 11.53 4.12
C PHE A 66 -9.56 10.13 3.59
N LEU A 67 -8.33 9.70 3.85
CA LEU A 67 -7.91 8.31 3.68
C LEU A 67 -7.81 7.70 5.07
N GLN A 68 -8.60 6.66 5.33
CA GLN A 68 -8.64 5.98 6.62
C GLN A 68 -8.00 4.60 6.48
N PHE A 69 -7.09 4.29 7.40
CA PHE A 69 -6.44 2.98 7.50
C PHE A 69 -6.93 2.29 8.77
N GLU A 70 -7.37 1.04 8.66
CA GLU A 70 -7.74 0.23 9.82
C GLU A 70 -6.50 -0.33 10.54
N GLY A 71 -5.41 -0.51 9.81
CA GLY A 71 -4.10 -0.91 10.36
C GLY A 71 -3.01 -0.84 9.28
N VAL A 72 -1.81 -0.44 9.70
CA VAL A 72 -0.57 -0.49 8.91
C VAL A 72 0.54 -0.90 9.88
N TYR A 73 1.31 -1.93 9.51
CA TYR A 73 2.34 -2.54 10.35
C TYR A 73 3.69 -2.52 9.66
#